data_AF-X1JAQ6-F1
#
_entry.id   AF-X1JAQ6-F1
#
_cell.length_a   1.000
_cell.length_b   1.000
_cell.length_c   1.000
_cell.angle_alpha   90.00
_cell.angle_beta   90.00
_cell.angle_gamma   90.00
#
_symmetry.space_group_name_H-M   'P 1'
#
loop_
_entity.id
_entity.type
_entity.pdbx_description
1 polymer ?
#
loop_
_entity_poly.entity_id
_entity_poly.type
_entity_poly.pdbx_seq_one_letter_code
_entity_poly.pdbx_strand_id
1 'polypeptide(L)' 'AVCVEDGVYEQEKWPSFRGLLRSGKPEDYIVETVTKHLTRKYTKGNVNLDGVVLPYVLDEQI' A
#
# COMPACT_ATOMS: atom_id res chain seq x y z
N ALA A 1 6.29 -1.31 3.47
CA ALA A 1 6.24 0.16 3.57
C ALA A 1 6.50 0.50 5.02
N VAL A 2 7.30 1.53 5.29
CA VAL A 2 7.66 1.97 6.64
C VAL A 2 7.04 3.34 6.87
N CYS A 3 6.43 3.54 8.04
CA CYS A 3 5.90 4.84 8.42
C CYS A 3 7.07 5.75 8.81
N VAL A 4 7.19 6.90 8.15
CA VAL A 4 8.24 7.90 8.42
C VAL A 4 7.67 9.03 9.26
N GLU A 5 6.48 9.50 8.91
CA GLU A 5 5.71 10.52 9.63
C GLU A 5 4.20 10.20 9.54
N ASP A 6 3.35 10.89 10.31
CA ASP A 6 1.91 10.65 10.24
C ASP A 6 1.37 10.88 8.82
N GLY A 7 0.79 9.83 8.24
CA GLY A 7 0.33 9.83 6.85
C GLY A 7 1.45 9.77 5.79
N VAL A 8 2.73 9.68 6.16
CA VAL A 8 3.85 9.60 5.20
C VAL A 8 4.56 8.26 5.32
N TYR A 9 4.59 7.51 4.22
CA TYR A 9 5.16 6.16 4.17
C TYR A 9 6.20 6.04 3.06
N GLU A 10 7.31 5.40 3.35
CA GLU A 10 8.29 5.01 2.34
C GLU A 10 8.13 3.53 1.98
N GLN A 11 8.19 3.24 0.68
CA GLN A 11 8.06 1.89 0.18
C GLN A 11 9.03 1.64 -0.97
N GLU A 12 9.76 0.54 -0.87
CA GLU A 12 10.50 -0.03 -1.99
C GLU A 12 9.53 -0.52 -3.06
N LYS A 13 9.79 -0.08 -4.29
CA LYS A 13 9.11 -0.50 -5.49
C LYS A 13 10.06 -1.37 -6.28
N TRP A 14 9.70 -2.65 -6.34
CA TRP A 14 10.45 -3.67 -7.03
C TRP A 14 9.93 -3.79 -8.47
N PRO A 15 10.82 -3.84 -9.47
CA PRO A 15 10.40 -4.02 -10.84
C PRO A 15 9.85 -5.44 -11.01
N SER A 16 8.65 -5.54 -11.60
CA SER A 16 8.10 -6.85 -11.95
C SER A 16 8.90 -7.48 -13.09
N PHE A 17 8.98 -8.81 -13.14
CA PHE A 17 9.65 -9.52 -14.23
C PHE A 17 9.12 -9.10 -15.61
N ARG A 18 7.79 -8.97 -15.74
CA ARG A 18 7.16 -8.47 -16.97
C ARG A 18 7.54 -7.01 -17.28
N GLY A 19 7.74 -6.20 -16.26
CA GLY A 19 8.21 -4.81 -16.40
C GLY A 19 9.64 -4.74 -16.93
N LEU A 20 10.54 -5.58 -16.41
CA LEU A 20 11.93 -5.69 -16.87
C LEU A 20 12.02 -6.14 -18.33
N LEU A 21 11.23 -7.13 -18.74
CA LEU A 21 11.22 -7.56 -20.14
C LEU A 21 10.71 -6.47 -21.10
N ARG A 22 9.84 -5.57 -20.63
CA ARG A 22 9.32 -4.45 -21.42
C ARG A 22 10.25 -3.24 -21.46
N SER A 23 11.18 -3.09 -20.51
CA SER A 23 12.11 -1.96 -20.51
C SER A 23 13.17 -2.09 -21.60
N GLY A 24 13.35 -3.29 -22.17
CA GLY A 24 14.41 -3.57 -23.15
C GLY A 24 15.81 -3.65 -22.55
N LYS A 25 15.92 -3.51 -21.22
CA LYS A 25 17.17 -3.60 -20.43
C LYS A 25 16.92 -4.47 -19.19
N PRO A 26 16.77 -5.80 -19.36
CA PRO A 26 16.45 -6.70 -18.26
C PRO A 26 17.57 -6.78 -17.20
N GLU A 27 18.80 -6.43 -17.57
CA GLU A 27 19.96 -6.31 -16.68
C GLU A 27 19.85 -5.14 -15.68
N ASP A 28 19.05 -4.11 -15.97
CA ASP A 28 18.86 -2.95 -15.11
C ASP A 28 17.79 -3.25 -14.05
N TYR A 29 18.14 -4.05 -13.03
CA TYR A 29 17.30 -4.33 -11.87
C TYR A 29 17.38 -3.19 -10.85
N ILE A 30 16.60 -2.13 -11.07
CA ILE A 30 16.60 -0.94 -10.21
C ILE A 30 15.46 -1.04 -9.20
N VAL A 31 15.79 -1.01 -7.90
CA VAL A 31 14.81 -0.84 -6.82
C VAL A 31 14.63 0.64 -6.56
N GLU A 32 13.40 1.13 -6.70
CA GLU A 32 13.05 2.54 -6.47
C GLU A 32 12.45 2.71 -5.07
N THR A 33 12.70 3.85 -4.43
CA THR A 33 11.96 4.22 -3.21
C THR A 33 10.83 5.17 -3.57
N VAL A 34 9.63 4.87 -3.10
CA VAL A 34 8.42 5.66 -3.33
C VAL A 34 7.89 6.18 -1.99
N THR A 35 7.78 7.50 -1.88
CA THR A 35 7.11 8.17 -0.76
C THR A 35 5.61 8.31 -1.04
N LYS A 36 4.78 7.87 -0.10
CA LYS A 36 3.32 7.90 -0.18
C LYS A 36 2.76 8.83 0.87
N HIS A 37 1.94 9.79 0.43
CA HIS A 37 1.17 10.66 1.30
C HIS A 37 -0.27 10.15 1.39
N LEU A 38 -0.59 9.46 2.48
CA LEU A 38 -1.90 8.90 2.78
C LEU A 38 -2.73 9.91 3.57
N THR A 39 -3.66 10.60 2.90
CA THR A 39 -4.50 11.64 3.51
C THR A 39 -5.86 11.13 3.97
N ARG A 40 -6.28 9.94 3.51
CA ARG A 40 -7.61 9.41 3.79
C ARG A 40 -7.62 8.53 5.03
N LYS A 41 -8.33 8.97 6.07
CA LYS A 41 -8.69 8.11 7.20
C LYS A 41 -9.83 7.16 6.78
N TYR A 42 -9.60 5.85 6.88
CA TYR A 42 -10.63 4.86 6.60
C TYR A 42 -11.54 4.70 7.83
N THR A 43 -12.83 5.03 7.68
CA THR A 43 -13.83 5.03 8.77
C THR A 43 -14.99 4.08 8.54
N LYS A 44 -14.93 3.22 7.50
CA LYS A 44 -16.03 2.30 7.17
C LYS A 44 -15.96 0.96 7.89
N GLY A 45 -15.07 0.82 8.86
CA GLY A 45 -14.82 -0.42 9.57
C GLY A 45 -13.63 -0.32 10.51
N ASN A 46 -13.43 -1.37 11.30
CA ASN A 46 -12.25 -1.54 12.14
C ASN A 46 -11.11 -2.11 11.31
N VAL A 47 -9.94 -1.49 11.38
CA VAL A 47 -8.73 -1.99 10.71
C VAL A 47 -7.96 -2.84 11.72
N ASN A 48 -7.78 -4.12 11.40
CA ASN A 48 -7.00 -5.04 12.22
C ASN A 48 -5.49 -4.78 12.09
N LEU A 49 -4.71 -5.33 13.01
CA LEU A 49 -3.24 -5.24 13.00
C LEU A 49 -2.58 -5.82 11.74
N ASP A 50 -3.25 -6.75 11.06
CA ASP A 50 -2.83 -7.33 9.78
C ASP A 50 -3.21 -6.46 8.56
N GLY A 51 -3.90 -5.34 8.78
CA GLY A 51 -4.36 -4.43 7.73
C GLY A 51 -5.68 -4.84 7.07
N VAL A 52 -6.30 -5.94 7.49
CA VAL A 52 -7.64 -6.33 7.03
C VAL A 52 -8.68 -5.40 7.65
N VAL A 53 -9.61 -4.92 6.82
CA VAL A 53 -10.72 -4.08 7.27
C VAL A 53 -11.93 -4.97 7.56
N LEU A 54 -12.43 -4.91 8.79
CA LEU A 54 -13.74 -5.44 9.19
C LEU A 54 -14.80 -4.35 9.02
N PRO A 55 -15.66 -4.40 7.99
CA PRO A 55 -16.64 -3.36 7.72
C PRO A 55 -17.66 -3.25 8.87
N TYR A 56 -18.15 -2.04 9.13
CA TYR A 56 -19.32 -1.89 9.99
C TYR A 56 -20.54 -2.48 9.28
N VAL A 57 -21.32 -3.27 10.01
CA VAL A 57 -22.60 -3.82 9.55
C VAL A 57 -23.70 -3.06 10.27
N LEU A 58 -24.79 -2.78 9.56
CA LEU A 58 -25.99 -2.20 10.17
C LEU A 58 -26.63 -3.25 11.08
N ASP A 59 -26.68 -2.98 12.38
CA ASP A 59 -27.39 -3.81 13.35
C ASP A 59 -28.84 -3.31 13.45
N GLU A 60 -29.72 -3.84 12.59
CA GLU A 60 -31.15 -3.63 12.70
C GLU A 60 -31.69 -4.55 13.81
N GLN A 61 -31.72 -4.05 15.05
CA GLN A 61 -32.47 -4.69 16.11
C GLN A 61 -33.96 -4.62 15.77
N ILE A 62 -34.57 -5.78 15.51
CA ILE A 62 -36.01 -5.97 15.30
C ILE A 62 -36.76 -5.77 16.61
#